data_AF-A0A837IMK1-F1
#
_entry.id   AF-A0A837IMK1-F1
#
_cell.length_a   1.000
_cell.length_b   1.000
_cell.length_c   1.000
_cell.angle_alpha   90.00
_cell.angle_beta   90.00
_cell.angle_gamma   90.00
#
_symmetry.space_group_name_H-M   'P 1'
#
loop_
_entity.id
_entity.type
_entity.pdbx_description
1 polymer ?
#
loop_
_entity_poly.entity_id
_entity_poly.type
_entity_poly.pdbx_seq_one_letter_code
_entity_poly.pdbx_strand_id
1 'polypeptide(L)'
;MIIEFTNAVPPKGHSTISVAIVVASCVFFFVPTTLIILGYLSSQPTGSLISPLPQGILSNVGANHDSPAQPTPSISPIQQPTTNNRELPLIAAPNESTVPAQTRVVPESASNITDKTATISAGLVEVSITDSDIKATSQIYLTPRSDDKSIYSVKSKQGGQMVISVNTPSDSVRYIDYHIVNP
;
A
#
# COMPACT_ATOMS: atom_id res chain seq x y z
N MET A 1 29.40 -40.97 -73.39
CA MET A 1 28.32 -41.27 -72.45
C MET A 1 28.14 -40.05 -71.57
N ILE A 2 27.03 -39.32 -71.73
CA ILE A 2 26.71 -38.13 -70.92
C ILE A 2 25.70 -38.61 -69.88
N ILE A 3 26.00 -38.39 -68.60
CA ILE A 3 25.11 -38.73 -67.49
C ILE A 3 24.45 -37.42 -67.05
N GLU A 4 23.19 -37.21 -67.44
CA GLU A 4 22.37 -36.11 -66.94
C GLU A 4 21.75 -36.49 -65.60
N PHE A 5 22.05 -35.71 -64.55
CA PHE A 5 21.40 -35.83 -63.25
C PHE A 5 20.10 -35.00 -63.23
N THR A 6 19.02 -35.57 -63.78
CA THR A 6 17.66 -35.05 -63.53
C THR A 6 17.10 -35.74 -62.30
N ASN A 7 17.37 -35.18 -61.12
CA ASN A 7 16.61 -35.48 -59.91
C ASN A 7 16.60 -34.25 -58.97
N ALA A 8 16.11 -33.13 -59.49
CA ALA A 8 15.69 -32.02 -58.64
C ALA A 8 14.29 -32.35 -58.08
N VAL A 9 14.24 -32.83 -56.84
CA VAL A 9 12.98 -32.97 -56.10
C VAL A 9 12.39 -31.57 -55.91
N PRO A 10 11.16 -31.29 -56.38
CA PRO A 10 10.57 -29.98 -56.20
C PRO A 10 10.41 -29.66 -54.71
N PRO A 11 10.64 -28.41 -54.29
CA PRO A 11 10.52 -28.03 -52.89
C PRO A 11 9.09 -28.32 -52.41
N LYS A 12 8.98 -29.02 -51.27
CA LYS A 12 7.69 -29.29 -50.62
C LYS A 12 7.03 -27.95 -50.34
N GLY A 13 5.95 -27.63 -51.07
CA GLY A 13 5.20 -26.41 -50.87
C GLY A 13 4.77 -26.28 -49.41
N HIS A 14 4.96 -25.10 -48.83
CA HIS A 14 4.49 -24.83 -47.48
C HIS A 14 2.98 -25.09 -47.42
N SER A 15 2.58 -25.96 -46.48
CA SER A 15 1.17 -26.31 -46.29
C SER A 15 0.37 -25.04 -46.01
N THR A 16 -0.75 -24.85 -46.71
CA THR A 16 -1.69 -23.72 -46.52
C THR A 16 -2.14 -23.59 -45.06
N ILE A 17 -2.17 -24.72 -44.34
CA ILE A 17 -2.47 -24.80 -42.91
C ILE A 17 -1.38 -24.10 -42.07
N SER A 18 -0.10 -24.26 -42.42
CA SER A 18 1.01 -23.61 -41.72
C SER A 18 0.95 -22.08 -41.88
N VAL A 19 0.57 -21.59 -43.06
CA VAL A 19 0.40 -20.15 -43.29
C VAL A 19 -0.77 -19.60 -42.47
N ALA A 20 -1.91 -20.30 -42.44
CA ALA A 20 -3.07 -19.89 -41.68
C ALA A 20 -2.80 -19.79 -40.16
N ILE A 21 -2.02 -20.73 -39.61
CA ILE A 21 -1.63 -20.72 -38.19
C ILE A 21 -0.74 -19.52 -37.86
N VAL A 22 0.24 -19.21 -38.73
CA VAL A 22 1.11 -18.03 -38.54
C VAL A 22 0.29 -16.74 -38.59
N VAL A 23 -0.63 -16.61 -39.54
CA VAL A 23 -1.48 -15.41 -39.63
C VAL A 23 -2.39 -15.28 -38.41
N ALA A 24 -3.04 -16.37 -37.97
CA ALA A 24 -3.91 -16.35 -36.80
C ALA A 24 -3.13 -15.97 -35.52
N SER A 25 -1.95 -16.57 -35.31
CA SER A 25 -1.12 -16.26 -34.14
C SER A 25 -0.65 -14.79 -34.09
N CYS A 26 -0.35 -14.18 -35.25
CA CYS A 26 -0.08 -12.75 -35.32
C CYS A 26 -1.28 -11.91 -34.87
N VAL A 27 -2.50 -12.19 -35.35
CA VAL A 27 -3.68 -11.41 -34.96
C VAL A 27 -3.95 -11.49 -33.45
N PHE A 28 -3.85 -12.67 -32.86
CA PHE A 28 -4.08 -12.87 -31.42
C PHE A 28 -3.02 -12.20 -30.53
N PHE A 29 -1.80 -11.97 -31.02
CA PHE A 29 -0.75 -11.29 -30.26
C PHE A 29 -0.74 -9.77 -30.49
N PHE A 30 -0.93 -9.31 -31.73
CA PHE A 30 -0.84 -7.89 -32.06
C PHE A 30 -2.08 -7.10 -31.60
N VAL A 31 -3.29 -7.66 -31.68
CA VAL A 31 -4.52 -6.93 -31.32
C VAL A 31 -4.56 -6.58 -29.82
N PRO A 32 -4.33 -7.50 -28.87
CA PRO A 32 -4.34 -7.14 -27.45
C PRO A 32 -3.21 -6.17 -27.08
N THR A 33 -2.01 -6.38 -27.63
CA THR A 33 -0.83 -5.56 -27.30
C THR A 33 -1.00 -4.12 -27.78
N THR A 34 -1.56 -3.92 -28.98
CA THR A 34 -1.83 -2.57 -29.51
C THR A 34 -2.93 -1.85 -28.73
N LEU A 35 -3.99 -2.55 -28.30
CA LEU A 35 -5.05 -1.97 -27.48
C LEU A 35 -4.54 -1.53 -26.09
N ILE A 36 -3.65 -2.30 -25.46
CA ILE A 36 -3.03 -1.94 -24.19
C ILE A 36 -2.18 -0.68 -24.33
N ILE A 37 -1.34 -0.60 -25.36
CA ILE A 37 -0.49 0.57 -25.62
C ILE A 37 -1.34 1.82 -25.91
N LEU A 38 -2.40 1.68 -26.71
CA LEU A 38 -3.28 2.80 -27.06
C LEU A 38 -4.04 3.33 -25.84
N GLY A 39 -4.55 2.45 -24.98
CA GLY A 39 -5.17 2.83 -23.72
C GLY A 39 -4.20 3.51 -22.75
N TYR A 40 -2.93 3.08 -22.73
CA TYR A 40 -1.90 3.72 -21.92
C TYR A 40 -1.60 5.15 -22.39
N LEU A 41 -1.47 5.37 -23.71
CA LEU A 41 -1.18 6.70 -24.27
C LEU A 41 -2.37 7.67 -24.17
N SER A 42 -3.61 7.19 -24.21
CA SER A 42 -4.78 8.06 -24.02
C SER A 42 -4.99 8.51 -22.57
N SER A 43 -4.31 7.89 -21.62
CA SER A 43 -4.49 8.11 -20.18
C SER A 43 -3.52 9.13 -19.59
N GLN A 44 -2.80 9.89 -20.42
CA GLN A 44 -1.95 10.98 -19.91
C GLN A 44 -2.85 12.04 -19.26
N PRO A 45 -2.70 12.31 -17.95
CA PRO A 45 -3.46 13.35 -17.30
C PRO A 45 -3.03 14.71 -17.87
N THR A 46 -3.98 15.43 -18.46
CA THR A 46 -3.83 16.84 -18.84
C THR A 46 -3.69 17.66 -17.54
N GLY A 47 -2.47 17.69 -17.01
CA GLY A 47 -2.14 18.42 -15.80
C GLY A 47 -2.01 19.92 -16.08
N SER A 48 -2.86 20.74 -15.45
CA SER A 48 -2.42 21.91 -14.68
C SER A 48 -3.62 22.54 -13.96
N LEU A 49 -3.79 22.22 -12.68
CA LEU A 49 -4.56 23.05 -11.74
C LEU A 49 -3.57 23.72 -10.79
N ILE A 50 -2.69 24.55 -11.34
CA ILE A 50 -1.92 25.50 -10.54
C ILE A 50 -2.84 26.69 -10.27
N SER A 51 -3.46 26.71 -9.09
CA SER A 51 -3.93 27.96 -8.51
C SER A 51 -2.80 28.48 -7.61
N PRO A 52 -2.15 29.63 -7.94
CA PRO A 52 -1.16 30.18 -7.04
C PRO A 52 -1.86 30.74 -5.79
N LEU A 53 -1.44 30.26 -4.62
CA LEU A 53 -1.85 30.86 -3.36
C LEU A 53 -1.38 32.33 -3.32
N PRO A 54 -2.21 33.27 -2.81
CA PRO A 54 -1.79 34.65 -2.65
C PRO A 54 -0.65 34.73 -1.61
N GLN A 55 0.42 35.42 -1.97
CA GLN A 55 1.52 35.75 -1.05
C GLN A 55 1.02 36.70 0.04
N GLY A 56 0.87 36.17 1.26
CA GLY A 56 0.69 36.98 2.46
C GLY A 56 2.00 37.72 2.77
N ILE A 57 1.97 39.04 2.68
CA ILE A 57 3.11 39.90 2.99
C ILE A 57 3.09 40.15 4.51
N LEU A 58 4.02 39.53 5.25
CA LEU A 58 4.40 39.97 6.60
C LEU A 58 5.44 41.07 6.45
N SER A 59 5.02 42.34 6.48
CA SER A 59 5.93 43.47 6.66
C SER A 59 5.76 44.05 8.05
N ASN A 60 6.67 43.63 8.91
CA ASN A 60 7.01 44.23 10.18
C ASN A 60 7.87 45.48 9.88
N VAL A 61 7.32 46.68 10.01
CA VAL A 61 8.10 47.92 10.14
C VAL A 61 7.42 48.77 11.22
N GLY A 62 8.08 48.86 12.38
CA GLY A 62 7.72 49.81 13.41
C GLY A 62 8.17 51.23 13.04
N ALA A 63 7.35 52.21 13.43
CA ALA A 63 7.80 53.53 13.84
C ALA A 63 6.68 54.23 14.63
N ASN A 64 7.00 54.52 15.89
CA ASN A 64 6.39 55.42 16.89
C ASN A 64 5.45 56.52 16.35
N HIS A 65 4.32 56.80 17.04
CA HIS A 65 4.17 57.87 18.04
C HIS A 65 2.67 58.01 18.45
N ASP A 66 2.45 58.40 19.71
CA ASP A 66 1.23 58.97 20.33
C ASP A 66 0.12 58.06 20.92
N SER A 67 0.09 58.09 22.27
CA SER A 67 -1.02 57.75 23.19
C SER A 67 -2.15 58.81 23.16
N PRO A 68 -3.31 58.69 23.88
CA PRO A 68 -3.69 57.75 24.97
C PRO A 68 -5.13 57.15 24.95
N ALA A 69 -5.37 56.21 25.90
CA ALA A 69 -6.61 55.94 26.69
C ALA A 69 -7.31 54.54 26.56
N GLN A 70 -6.98 53.65 27.53
CA GLN A 70 -7.85 52.85 28.46
C GLN A 70 -8.89 51.82 27.90
N PRO A 71 -9.33 50.71 28.60
CA PRO A 71 -9.01 50.16 29.94
C PRO A 71 -8.52 48.68 30.03
N THR A 72 -7.93 48.39 31.20
CA THR A 72 -7.73 47.15 32.00
C THR A 72 -8.21 45.78 31.49
N PRO A 73 -7.38 44.73 31.70
CA PRO A 73 -7.85 43.56 32.45
C PRO A 73 -6.93 43.12 33.61
N SER A 74 -7.58 42.50 34.59
CA SER A 74 -7.08 41.98 35.87
C SER A 74 -5.93 40.98 35.74
N ILE A 75 -4.88 41.14 36.56
CA ILE A 75 -3.77 40.19 36.71
C ILE A 75 -3.96 39.45 38.03
N SER A 76 -4.34 38.18 37.97
CA SER A 76 -4.24 37.24 39.11
C SER A 76 -2.78 36.77 39.24
N PRO A 77 -2.21 36.70 40.45
CA PRO A 77 -0.82 36.25 40.63
C PRO A 77 -0.68 34.74 40.40
N ILE A 78 0.38 34.39 39.68
CA ILE A 78 0.82 33.02 39.39
C ILE A 78 1.30 32.39 40.70
N GLN A 79 0.58 31.39 41.19
CA GLN A 79 0.97 30.57 42.33
C GLN A 79 1.89 29.46 41.82
N GLN A 80 3.18 29.58 42.13
CA GLN A 80 4.22 28.59 41.91
C GLN A 80 4.06 27.44 42.90
N PRO A 81 3.85 26.18 42.48
CA PRO A 81 4.04 25.03 43.36
C PRO A 81 5.54 24.75 43.45
N THR A 82 6.08 24.95 44.63
CA THR A 82 7.37 24.40 45.05
C THR A 82 7.18 22.90 45.28
N THR A 83 7.82 22.06 44.46
CA THR A 83 8.06 20.66 44.80
C THR A 83 9.55 20.35 44.66
N ASN A 84 10.23 20.45 45.79
CA ASN A 84 11.48 19.74 46.03
C ASN A 84 11.22 18.24 45.88
N ASN A 85 11.64 17.63 44.77
CA ASN A 85 11.77 16.18 44.69
C ASN A 85 13.19 15.86 44.19
N ARG A 86 14.00 15.39 45.14
CA ARG A 86 15.26 14.70 44.88
C ARG A 86 15.01 13.59 43.88
N GLU A 87 15.75 13.59 42.78
CA GLU A 87 15.90 12.45 41.89
C GLU A 87 16.48 11.27 42.69
N LEU A 88 15.60 10.37 43.14
CA LEU A 88 15.98 9.00 43.42
C LEU A 88 15.85 8.23 42.10
N PRO A 89 16.82 7.38 41.74
CA PRO A 89 16.70 6.53 40.56
C PRO A 89 15.46 5.64 40.69
N LEU A 90 14.54 5.71 39.72
CA LEU A 90 13.43 4.77 39.60
C LEU A 90 14.01 3.39 39.22
N ILE A 91 14.05 2.47 40.18
CA ILE A 91 14.27 1.05 39.90
C ILE A 91 12.92 0.48 39.50
N ALA A 92 12.77 0.07 38.24
CA ALA A 92 11.57 -0.65 37.78
C ALA A 92 11.44 -1.96 38.56
N ALA A 93 10.26 -2.24 39.09
CA ALA A 93 9.97 -3.52 39.73
C ALA A 93 10.09 -4.66 38.70
N PRO A 94 10.46 -5.89 39.12
CA PRO A 94 10.49 -7.05 38.24
C PRO A 94 9.12 -7.25 37.58
N ASN A 95 9.11 -7.36 36.26
CA ASN A 95 7.91 -7.66 35.48
C ASN A 95 7.50 -9.11 35.76
N GLU A 96 6.56 -9.33 36.68
CA GLU A 96 5.93 -10.65 36.80
C GLU A 96 5.11 -10.88 35.53
N SER A 97 5.52 -11.88 34.76
CA SER A 97 4.87 -12.27 33.53
C SER A 97 3.43 -12.71 33.83
N THR A 98 2.47 -11.83 33.58
CA THR A 98 1.06 -12.20 33.57
C THR A 98 0.85 -13.19 32.43
N VAL A 99 0.71 -14.47 32.77
CA VAL A 99 0.30 -15.51 31.83
C VAL A 99 -1.10 -15.14 31.33
N PRO A 100 -1.31 -14.92 30.02
CA PRO A 100 -2.64 -14.64 29.51
C PRO A 100 -3.54 -15.86 29.75
N ALA A 101 -4.70 -15.62 30.35
CA ALA A 101 -5.75 -16.62 30.47
C ALA A 101 -6.12 -17.12 29.05
N GLN A 102 -5.93 -18.43 28.81
CA GLN A 102 -6.36 -19.06 27.57
C GLN A 102 -7.88 -19.20 27.57
N THR A 103 -8.57 -18.25 26.92
CA THR A 103 -9.96 -18.44 26.54
C THR A 103 -10.01 -19.48 25.43
N ARG A 104 -10.32 -20.73 25.77
CA ARG A 104 -10.60 -21.77 24.78
C ARG A 104 -11.94 -21.48 24.11
N VAL A 105 -11.90 -20.74 23.01
CA VAL A 105 -13.04 -20.62 22.09
C VAL A 105 -13.12 -21.94 21.32
N VAL A 106 -14.21 -22.68 21.50
CA VAL A 106 -14.57 -23.80 20.64
C VAL A 106 -14.97 -23.19 19.28
N PRO A 107 -14.33 -23.55 18.15
CA PRO A 107 -14.79 -23.06 16.85
C PRO A 107 -16.15 -23.68 16.56
N GLU A 108 -17.19 -22.85 16.65
CA GLU A 108 -18.49 -23.13 16.08
C GLU A 108 -18.38 -22.87 14.58
N SER A 109 -18.61 -23.93 13.79
CA SER A 109 -18.49 -23.99 12.32
C SER A 109 -17.07 -24.23 11.79
N ALA A 110 -16.94 -25.23 10.91
CA ALA A 110 -15.78 -25.47 10.06
C ALA A 110 -15.62 -24.35 9.01
N SER A 111 -15.46 -23.11 9.49
CA SER A 111 -15.21 -21.95 8.66
C SER A 111 -13.83 -22.13 8.04
N ASN A 112 -13.76 -22.11 6.71
CA ASN A 112 -12.51 -22.10 5.97
C ASN A 112 -11.89 -20.69 5.90
N ILE A 113 -12.43 -19.76 6.69
CA ILE A 113 -12.03 -18.35 6.77
C ILE A 113 -11.34 -18.10 8.10
N THR A 114 -10.19 -17.43 8.06
CA THR A 114 -9.47 -16.93 9.23
C THR A 114 -9.29 -15.42 9.13
N ASP A 115 -9.80 -14.69 10.11
CA ASP A 115 -9.77 -13.22 10.15
C ASP A 115 -8.63 -12.71 11.02
N LYS A 116 -7.87 -11.74 10.53
CA LYS A 116 -6.70 -11.18 11.20
C LYS A 116 -6.50 -9.71 10.87
N THR A 117 -5.61 -9.05 11.60
CA THR A 117 -5.24 -7.65 11.36
C THR A 117 -3.73 -7.53 11.19
N ALA A 118 -3.31 -6.74 10.22
CA ALA A 118 -1.92 -6.36 10.03
C ALA A 118 -1.73 -4.86 10.29
N THR A 119 -0.51 -4.50 10.67
CA THR A 119 -0.11 -3.14 10.99
C THR A 119 0.97 -2.68 10.02
N ILE A 120 0.81 -1.49 9.46
CA ILE A 120 1.82 -0.83 8.61
C ILE A 120 2.30 0.41 9.35
N SER A 121 3.58 0.44 9.67
CA SER A 121 4.20 1.58 10.35
C SER A 121 4.14 2.85 9.50
N ALA A 122 4.13 4.01 10.17
CA ALA A 122 4.19 5.30 9.51
C ALA A 122 5.39 5.40 8.54
N GLY A 123 5.17 6.06 7.41
CA GLY A 123 6.14 6.24 6.33
C GLY A 123 6.32 5.03 5.40
N LEU A 124 5.77 3.85 5.74
CA LEU A 124 5.90 2.66 4.91
C LEU A 124 4.76 2.55 3.90
N VAL A 125 5.11 2.04 2.71
CA VAL A 125 4.16 1.66 1.65
C VAL A 125 4.03 0.16 1.48
N GLU A 126 4.85 -0.63 2.18
CA GLU A 126 4.87 -2.09 2.12
C GLU A 126 5.10 -2.70 3.50
N VAL A 127 4.44 -3.84 3.76
CA VAL A 127 4.66 -4.65 4.95
C VAL A 127 4.74 -6.12 4.57
N SER A 128 5.70 -6.84 5.17
CA SER A 128 5.77 -8.29 5.09
C SER A 128 5.10 -8.91 6.31
N ILE A 129 4.17 -9.83 6.08
CA ILE A 129 3.38 -10.51 7.11
C ILE A 129 3.78 -11.98 7.07
N THR A 130 4.21 -12.50 8.22
CA THR A 130 4.51 -13.92 8.40
C THR A 130 3.36 -14.56 9.17
N ASP A 131 2.68 -15.50 8.53
CA ASP A 131 1.49 -16.15 9.07
C ASP A 131 1.37 -17.59 8.52
N SER A 132 1.42 -18.57 9.42
CA SER A 132 1.36 -20.00 9.10
C SER A 132 0.07 -20.44 8.42
N ASP A 133 -1.02 -19.69 8.58
CA ASP A 133 -2.31 -20.02 7.98
C ASP A 133 -2.37 -19.67 6.48
N ILE A 134 -1.40 -18.90 5.99
CA ILE A 134 -1.25 -18.56 4.57
C ILE A 134 -0.67 -19.77 3.84
N LYS A 135 -1.48 -20.39 2.99
CA LYS A 135 -1.06 -21.42 2.05
C LYS A 135 -0.85 -20.80 0.67
N ALA A 136 -0.11 -21.50 -0.19
CA ALA A 136 0.05 -21.09 -1.59
C ALA A 136 -1.30 -20.95 -2.31
N THR A 137 -2.28 -21.78 -1.93
CA THR A 137 -3.62 -21.84 -2.51
C THR A 137 -4.66 -20.94 -1.83
N SER A 138 -4.34 -20.27 -0.72
CA SER A 138 -5.30 -19.43 0.01
C SER A 138 -5.72 -18.23 -0.84
N GLN A 139 -6.96 -17.79 -0.72
CA GLN A 139 -7.39 -16.47 -1.18
C GLN A 139 -7.27 -15.47 -0.03
N ILE A 140 -6.84 -14.24 -0.34
CA ILE A 140 -6.64 -13.19 0.67
C ILE A 140 -7.53 -12.02 0.29
N TYR A 141 -8.42 -11.62 1.19
CA TYR A 141 -9.20 -10.39 1.08
C TYR A 141 -8.67 -9.36 2.06
N LEU A 142 -8.55 -8.11 1.62
CA LEU A 142 -8.08 -6.99 2.44
C LEU A 142 -9.24 -6.03 2.65
N THR A 143 -9.47 -5.64 3.90
CA THR A 143 -10.56 -4.76 4.31
C THR A 143 -9.99 -3.56 5.06
N PRO A 144 -9.83 -2.40 4.39
CA PRO A 144 -9.39 -1.17 5.04
C PRO A 144 -10.36 -0.77 6.14
N ARG A 145 -9.85 -0.16 7.22
CA ARG A 145 -10.72 0.44 8.24
C ARG A 145 -11.48 1.63 7.65
N SER A 146 -12.63 1.94 8.23
CA SER A 146 -13.57 2.94 7.71
C SER A 146 -13.01 4.35 7.60
N ASP A 147 -11.97 4.66 8.37
CA ASP A 147 -11.24 5.94 8.37
C ASP A 147 -10.07 5.96 7.36
N ASP A 148 -9.68 4.82 6.81
CA ASP A 148 -8.58 4.72 5.86
C ASP A 148 -9.07 4.65 4.41
N LYS A 149 -8.76 5.69 3.64
CA LYS A 149 -9.12 5.82 2.22
C LYS A 149 -8.09 5.22 1.25
N SER A 150 -7.08 4.53 1.78
CA SER A 150 -5.96 4.04 0.97
C SER A 150 -6.33 2.75 0.25
N ILE A 151 -5.64 2.50 -0.84
CA ILE A 151 -5.83 1.31 -1.66
C ILE A 151 -4.76 0.31 -1.27
N TYR A 152 -5.20 -0.88 -0.88
CA TYR A 152 -4.36 -1.97 -0.44
C TYR A 152 -4.36 -3.09 -1.48
N SER A 153 -3.21 -3.73 -1.65
CA SER A 153 -3.07 -4.89 -2.53
C SER A 153 -2.07 -5.89 -1.97
N VAL A 154 -2.29 -7.17 -2.27
CA VAL A 154 -1.30 -8.22 -2.00
C VAL A 154 -0.29 -8.22 -3.13
N LYS A 155 0.93 -7.74 -2.87
CA LYS A 155 2.02 -7.63 -3.85
C LYS A 155 2.66 -8.99 -4.14
N SER A 156 2.83 -9.82 -3.11
CA SER A 156 3.34 -11.19 -3.25
C SER A 156 2.79 -12.09 -2.14
N LYS A 157 2.77 -13.40 -2.39
CA LYS A 157 2.30 -14.41 -1.45
C LYS A 157 3.04 -15.72 -1.67
N GLN A 158 3.51 -16.32 -0.59
CA GLN A 158 4.08 -17.66 -0.52
C GLN A 158 3.58 -18.36 0.75
N GLY A 159 3.78 -19.68 0.86
CA GLY A 159 3.37 -20.41 2.07
C GLY A 159 4.01 -19.79 3.31
N GLY A 160 3.20 -19.41 4.29
CA GLY A 160 3.66 -18.77 5.53
C GLY A 160 3.88 -17.27 5.46
N GLN A 161 3.76 -16.63 4.29
CA GLN A 161 4.12 -15.21 4.14
C GLN A 161 3.36 -14.49 3.01
N MET A 162 3.01 -13.23 3.24
CA MET A 162 2.57 -12.32 2.18
C MET A 162 3.18 -10.93 2.34
N VAL A 163 3.18 -10.16 1.25
CA VAL A 163 3.55 -8.74 1.25
C VAL A 163 2.32 -7.93 0.84
N ILE A 164 1.89 -7.02 1.72
CA ILE A 164 0.84 -6.04 1.41
C ILE A 164 1.51 -4.74 1.01
N SER A 165 1.02 -4.13 -0.07
CA SER A 165 1.37 -2.77 -0.47
C SER A 165 0.18 -1.83 -0.32
N VAL A 166 0.47 -0.57 0.02
CA VAL A 166 -0.49 0.54 0.07
C VAL A 166 -0.07 1.61 -0.93
N ASN A 167 -1.05 2.25 -1.57
CA ASN A 167 -0.80 3.23 -2.64
C ASN A 167 -0.16 4.55 -2.16
N THR A 168 -0.29 4.90 -0.87
CA THR A 168 0.26 6.13 -0.31
C THR A 168 0.86 5.92 1.09
N PRO A 169 2.02 6.53 1.37
CA PRO A 169 2.56 6.55 2.74
C PRO A 169 1.61 7.33 3.67
N SER A 170 1.71 7.10 4.97
CA SER A 170 1.00 7.84 6.02
C SER A 170 1.95 8.27 7.12
N ASP A 171 1.68 9.41 7.74
CA ASP A 171 2.38 9.86 8.95
C ASP A 171 1.90 9.11 10.22
N SER A 172 0.84 8.33 10.09
CA SER A 172 0.28 7.48 11.15
C SER A 172 0.43 6.00 10.84
N VAL A 173 0.41 5.19 11.91
CA VAL A 173 0.30 3.74 11.80
C VAL A 173 -1.06 3.37 11.20
N ARG A 174 -1.05 2.52 10.18
CA ARG A 174 -2.27 2.00 9.54
C ARG A 174 -2.57 0.59 10.01
N TYR A 175 -3.86 0.25 10.04
CA TYR A 175 -4.35 -1.09 10.33
C TYR A 175 -5.19 -1.59 9.15
N ILE A 176 -4.91 -2.80 8.70
CA ILE A 176 -5.63 -3.46 7.62
C ILE A 176 -6.09 -4.82 8.09
N ASP A 177 -7.40 -5.06 8.01
CA ASP A 177 -7.94 -6.38 8.30
C ASP A 177 -7.76 -7.26 7.05
N TYR A 178 -7.39 -8.52 7.26
CA TYR A 178 -7.22 -9.49 6.19
C TYR A 178 -7.89 -10.81 6.52
N HIS A 179 -8.47 -11.41 5.49
CA HIS A 179 -9.24 -12.64 5.58
C HIS A 179 -8.57 -13.71 4.73
N ILE A 180 -8.13 -14.79 5.36
CA ILE A 180 -7.52 -15.94 4.69
C ILE A 180 -8.63 -16.96 4.43
N VAL A 181 -8.94 -17.20 3.16
CA VAL A 181 -9.88 -18.25 2.75
C VAL A 181 -9.08 -19.41 2.19
N ASN A 182 -9.07 -20.51 2.92
CA ASN A 182 -8.42 -21.75 2.49
C ASN A 182 -9.41 -22.60 1.65
N PRO A 183 -9.00 -23.12 0.49
CA PRO A 183 -9.80 -24.09 -0.25
C PRO A 183 -9.82 -25.46 0.44
#